data_AF-G3G3V3-F1
#
_entry.id   AF-G3G3V3-F1
#
_cell.length_a   1.000
_cell.length_b   1.000
_cell.length_c   1.000
_cell.angle_alpha   90.00
_cell.angle_beta   90.00
_cell.angle_gamma   90.00
#
_symmetry.space_group_name_H-M   'P 1'
#
loop_
_entity.id
_entity.type
_entity.pdbx_description
1 polymer ?
#
loop_
_entity_poly.entity_id
_entity_poly.type
_entity_poly.pdbx_seq_one_letter_code
_entity_poly.pdbx_strand_id
1 'polypeptide(L)'
;MRCALVSAALAATASAHGLVTRIQGANGVMMPGLSVADGTPRDCSSNGCGSQADTTIIRQRDIRSGSASPLGRTQGNGPIDADVMASSFMGGADAAKVPSNNGASGATGQEDDLSELQKQRQQRREEEKRQLGQLLGGGGKANGGGGLLGGLLGGAGGGAGAGKKNNAAPESMVADTAGEGSSKGLPTADENGEVTMVFRQINQDGAGPLSASIDATSGGKDASAFQNAEVTQNVPGLGVGGLSLATNTDFPLKVKMPQGMTCEGKVGGADNVCIVRVQNSAAAGPFGGSAAFTQTKAARARAIAYRLKKRMEISRD
;
A
#
# COMPACT_ATOMS: atom_id res chain seq x y z
N MET A 1 12.00 33.58 36.50
CA MET A 1 12.71 33.16 35.28
C MET A 1 11.85 32.12 34.59
N ARG A 2 11.46 32.36 33.33
CA ARG A 2 10.56 31.50 32.56
C ARG A 2 11.35 30.31 32.01
N CYS A 3 11.08 29.09 32.46
CA CYS A 3 11.62 27.88 31.83
C CYS A 3 10.77 27.57 30.60
N ALA A 4 11.33 27.83 29.42
CA ALA A 4 10.78 27.36 28.16
C ALA A 4 11.05 25.85 28.04
N LEU A 5 10.00 25.04 28.07
CA LEU A 5 10.06 23.65 27.62
C LEU A 5 10.16 23.68 26.09
N VAL A 6 11.38 23.49 25.57
CA VAL A 6 11.58 23.21 24.15
C VAL A 6 11.17 21.75 23.93
N SER A 7 9.93 21.55 23.50
CA SER A 7 9.50 20.27 22.93
C SER A 7 10.24 20.07 21.61
N ALA A 8 11.34 19.33 21.63
CA ALA A 8 11.96 18.82 20.42
C ALA A 8 10.99 17.79 19.80
N ALA A 9 10.17 18.24 18.84
CA ALA A 9 9.44 17.35 17.97
C ALA A 9 10.46 16.59 17.12
N LEU A 10 10.80 15.36 17.53
CA LEU A 10 11.57 14.43 16.72
C LEU A 10 10.69 14.09 15.51
N ALA A 11 10.84 14.82 14.41
CA ALA A 11 10.22 14.48 13.15
C ALA A 11 10.94 13.23 12.63
N ALA A 12 10.47 12.05 13.03
CA ALA A 12 10.87 10.81 12.39
C ALA A 12 10.56 10.96 10.90
N THR A 13 11.61 11.12 10.09
CA THR A 13 11.53 11.10 8.63
C THR A 13 11.23 9.68 8.22
N ALA A 14 9.96 9.28 8.31
CA ALA A 14 9.53 7.95 7.95
C ALA A 14 9.65 7.79 6.42
N SER A 15 10.66 7.07 5.94
CA SER A 15 10.87 6.79 4.52
C SER A 15 10.37 5.40 4.15
N ALA A 16 9.06 5.41 3.97
CA ALA A 16 8.15 4.30 4.05
C ALA A 16 7.90 3.62 2.70
N HIS A 17 8.83 2.83 2.16
CA HIS A 17 8.68 2.28 0.81
C HIS A 17 7.79 1.03 0.77
N GLY A 18 6.66 1.13 0.08
CA GLY A 18 5.79 0.01 -0.28
C GLY A 18 4.87 0.34 -1.45
N LEU A 19 4.36 -0.72 -2.08
CA LEU A 19 3.51 -0.61 -3.26
C LEU A 19 2.46 -1.71 -3.36
N VAL A 20 1.37 -1.43 -4.07
CA VAL A 20 0.46 -2.48 -4.55
C VAL A 20 1.11 -3.16 -5.74
N THR A 21 1.50 -4.42 -5.61
CA THR A 21 2.13 -5.18 -6.70
C THR A 21 1.11 -5.77 -7.64
N ARG A 22 -0.07 -6.14 -7.12
CA ARG A 22 -1.15 -6.70 -7.94
C ARG A 22 -2.50 -6.58 -7.26
N ILE A 23 -3.54 -6.64 -8.09
CA ILE A 23 -4.92 -6.87 -7.71
C ILE A 23 -5.34 -8.27 -8.20
N GLN A 24 -6.11 -8.97 -7.38
CA GLN A 24 -6.73 -10.24 -7.72
C GLN A 24 -8.25 -10.09 -7.70
N GLY A 25 -8.86 -10.27 -8.87
CA GLY A 25 -10.29 -10.18 -9.06
C GLY A 25 -11.02 -11.44 -8.63
N ALA A 26 -12.28 -11.30 -8.24
CA ALA A 26 -13.16 -12.43 -7.96
C ALA A 26 -13.42 -13.32 -9.20
N ASN A 27 -13.21 -12.78 -10.40
CA ASN A 27 -13.20 -13.50 -11.67
C ASN A 27 -11.91 -14.30 -11.93
N GLY A 28 -10.97 -14.36 -10.97
CA GLY A 28 -9.70 -15.09 -11.10
C GLY A 28 -8.63 -14.36 -11.90
N VAL A 29 -8.94 -13.17 -12.42
CA VAL A 29 -7.99 -12.34 -13.18
C VAL A 29 -7.04 -11.63 -12.22
N MET A 30 -5.75 -11.66 -12.53
CA MET A 30 -4.73 -10.89 -11.84
C MET A 30 -4.18 -9.82 -12.77
N MET A 31 -4.03 -8.61 -12.25
CA MET A 31 -3.44 -7.49 -12.98
C MET A 31 -2.37 -6.83 -12.09
N PRO A 32 -1.23 -6.38 -12.66
CA PRO A 32 -0.25 -5.57 -11.93
C PRO A 32 -0.89 -4.31 -11.31
N GLY A 33 -0.31 -3.84 -10.22
CA GLY A 33 -0.60 -2.50 -9.72
C GLY A 33 -0.19 -1.42 -10.74
N LEU A 34 -0.79 -0.23 -10.65
CA LEU A 34 -0.67 0.80 -11.69
C LEU A 34 0.72 1.48 -11.74
N SER A 35 1.54 1.29 -10.71
CA SER A 35 2.90 1.82 -10.64
C SER A 35 3.99 0.79 -10.92
N VAL A 36 3.63 -0.50 -11.00
CA VAL A 36 4.57 -1.61 -11.13
C VAL A 36 5.43 -1.42 -12.37
N ALA A 37 6.74 -1.55 -12.21
CA ALA A 37 7.71 -1.43 -13.29
C ALA A 37 8.52 -2.71 -13.44
N ASP A 38 8.49 -3.29 -14.63
CA ASP A 38 9.27 -4.49 -14.95
C ASP A 38 10.77 -4.23 -14.80
N GLY A 39 11.52 -5.25 -14.42
CA GLY A 39 12.94 -5.18 -14.09
C GLY A 39 13.24 -4.63 -12.70
N THR A 40 12.23 -4.22 -11.93
CA THR A 40 12.43 -3.78 -10.54
C THR A 40 12.86 -4.95 -9.66
N PRO A 41 14.03 -4.87 -8.98
CA PRO A 41 14.49 -5.95 -8.12
C PRO A 41 13.55 -6.17 -6.94
N ARG A 42 13.23 -7.43 -6.65
CA ARG A 42 12.35 -7.84 -5.55
C ARG A 42 13.08 -8.64 -4.47
N ASP A 43 14.41 -8.70 -4.52
CA ASP A 43 15.28 -9.45 -3.60
C ASP A 43 16.12 -8.54 -2.69
N CYS A 44 16.05 -7.22 -2.86
CA CYS A 44 16.75 -6.21 -2.05
C CYS A 44 15.79 -5.13 -1.53
N SER A 45 16.19 -4.39 -0.48
CA SER A 45 15.33 -3.42 0.21
C SER A 45 15.87 -1.99 0.27
N SER A 46 16.99 -1.70 -0.40
CA SER A 46 17.61 -0.38 -0.43
C SER A 46 17.28 0.37 -1.72
N ASN A 47 17.42 1.70 -1.71
CA ASN A 47 17.14 2.48 -2.91
C ASN A 47 18.20 2.23 -4.00
N GLY A 48 19.46 2.09 -3.62
CA GLY A 48 20.62 1.95 -4.51
C GLY A 48 20.64 0.65 -5.31
N CYS A 49 19.88 -0.37 -4.90
CA CYS A 49 19.67 -1.56 -5.75
C CYS A 49 18.51 -1.40 -6.74
N GLY A 50 17.72 -0.33 -6.62
CA GLY A 50 16.59 -0.03 -7.49
C GLY A 50 15.24 -0.62 -7.05
N SER A 51 15.14 -1.34 -5.94
CA SER A 51 13.89 -2.00 -5.53
C SER A 51 12.76 -1.05 -5.09
N GLN A 52 13.09 0.22 -4.92
CA GLN A 52 12.17 1.28 -4.53
C GLN A 52 11.68 2.11 -5.73
N ALA A 53 12.19 1.86 -6.95
CA ALA A 53 11.95 2.71 -8.13
C ALA A 53 10.48 2.84 -8.53
N ASP A 54 9.66 1.81 -8.28
CA ASP A 54 8.21 1.78 -8.52
C ASP A 54 7.36 2.02 -7.26
N THR A 55 8.00 2.40 -6.16
CA THR A 55 7.27 2.83 -4.96
C THR A 55 6.46 4.08 -5.28
N THR A 56 5.17 4.02 -4.97
CA THR A 56 4.26 5.13 -5.23
C THR A 56 4.31 6.15 -4.11
N ILE A 57 4.52 7.41 -4.48
CA ILE A 57 4.59 8.57 -3.60
C ILE A 57 3.36 9.45 -3.87
N ILE A 58 2.49 9.62 -2.88
CA ILE A 58 1.20 10.32 -2.99
C ILE A 58 1.23 11.56 -2.08
N ARG A 59 2.04 12.55 -2.46
CA ARG A 59 2.13 13.81 -1.72
C ARG A 59 1.18 14.84 -2.31
N GLN A 60 0.34 15.42 -1.46
CA GLN A 60 -0.59 16.49 -1.88
C GLN A 60 0.12 17.69 -2.49
N ARG A 61 1.34 18.00 -2.04
CA ARG A 61 2.14 19.08 -2.62
C ARG A 61 2.56 18.78 -4.07
N ASP A 62 2.86 17.52 -4.38
CA ASP A 62 3.33 17.08 -5.69
C ASP A 62 2.15 17.02 -6.67
N ILE A 63 0.98 16.60 -6.17
CA ILE A 63 -0.29 16.62 -6.92
C ILE A 63 -0.69 18.07 -7.25
N ARG A 64 -0.67 18.98 -6.26
CA ARG A 64 -1.03 20.39 -6.48
C ARG A 64 -0.08 21.13 -7.41
N SER A 65 1.20 20.76 -7.44
CA SER A 65 2.17 21.35 -8.36
C SER A 65 2.13 20.75 -9.76
N GLY A 66 1.33 19.69 -9.99
CA GLY A 66 1.28 18.95 -11.25
C GLY A 66 2.47 18.01 -11.49
N SER A 67 3.38 17.89 -10.51
CA SER A 67 4.54 16.98 -10.60
C SER A 67 4.18 15.51 -10.32
N ALA A 68 2.98 15.24 -9.83
CA ALA A 68 2.38 13.92 -9.67
C ALA A 68 0.92 13.94 -10.14
N SER A 69 0.41 12.80 -10.59
CA SER A 69 -1.02 12.63 -10.85
C SER A 69 -1.76 12.37 -9.52
N PRO A 70 -3.11 12.32 -9.50
CA PRO A 70 -3.84 11.91 -8.31
C PRO A 70 -3.50 10.49 -7.80
N LEU A 71 -2.91 9.64 -8.65
CA LEU A 71 -2.39 8.32 -8.27
C LEU A 71 -0.99 8.38 -7.66
N GLY A 72 -0.36 9.57 -7.67
CA GLY A 72 0.99 9.81 -7.20
C GLY A 72 2.00 9.79 -8.34
N ARG A 73 3.26 9.60 -7.94
CA ARG A 73 4.39 9.42 -8.84
C ARG A 73 5.33 8.37 -8.29
N THR A 74 6.17 7.79 -9.14
CA THR A 74 7.30 6.97 -8.72
C THR A 74 8.61 7.73 -8.95
N GLN A 75 9.68 7.28 -8.32
CA GLN A 75 11.01 7.87 -8.54
C GLN A 75 11.52 7.49 -9.94
N GLY A 76 11.33 6.25 -10.36
CA GLY A 76 11.85 5.73 -11.62
C GLY A 76 11.06 6.14 -12.86
N ASN A 77 9.74 6.33 -12.74
CA ASN A 77 8.85 6.49 -13.91
C ASN A 77 7.97 7.76 -13.86
N GLY A 78 8.08 8.59 -12.81
CA GLY A 78 7.35 9.86 -12.74
C GLY A 78 5.86 9.70 -12.44
N PRO A 79 4.99 10.64 -12.87
CA PRO A 79 3.54 10.59 -12.61
C PRO A 79 2.90 9.29 -13.09
N ILE A 80 2.04 8.69 -12.26
CA ILE A 80 1.37 7.42 -12.58
C ILE A 80 0.13 7.68 -13.43
N ASP A 81 0.01 6.99 -14.56
CA ASP A 81 -1.17 7.03 -15.44
C ASP A 81 -1.82 5.64 -15.52
N ALA A 82 -3.07 5.54 -15.05
CA ALA A 82 -3.81 4.28 -15.08
C ALA A 82 -4.04 3.76 -16.50
N ASP A 83 -4.15 4.65 -17.50
CA ASP A 83 -4.40 4.25 -18.89
C ASP A 83 -3.24 3.44 -19.45
N VAL A 84 -2.00 3.73 -19.06
CA VAL A 84 -0.82 3.01 -19.55
C VAL A 84 -0.89 1.54 -19.16
N MET A 85 -1.05 1.27 -17.86
CA MET A 85 -1.07 -0.09 -17.32
C MET A 85 -2.33 -0.85 -17.73
N ALA A 86 -3.49 -0.19 -17.69
CA ALA A 86 -4.74 -0.79 -18.16
C ALA A 86 -4.69 -1.10 -19.66
N SER A 87 -4.19 -0.18 -20.50
CA SER A 87 -4.08 -0.45 -21.95
C SER A 87 -3.12 -1.61 -22.22
N SER A 88 -2.02 -1.73 -21.47
CA SER A 88 -1.05 -2.82 -21.65
C SER A 88 -1.71 -4.16 -21.37
N PHE A 89 -2.40 -4.24 -20.24
CA PHE A 89 -3.15 -5.41 -19.86
C PHE A 89 -4.29 -5.74 -20.84
N MET A 90 -4.96 -4.73 -21.38
CA MET A 90 -6.02 -4.90 -22.40
C MET A 90 -5.48 -5.18 -23.81
N GLY A 91 -4.16 -5.17 -24.02
CA GLY A 91 -3.51 -5.50 -25.30
C GLY A 91 -3.35 -4.33 -26.27
N GLY A 92 -3.47 -3.09 -25.78
CA GLY A 92 -3.43 -1.86 -26.58
C GLY A 92 -2.37 -0.83 -26.19
N ALA A 93 -1.48 -1.08 -25.22
CA ALA A 93 -0.46 -0.09 -24.85
C ALA A 93 0.67 0.03 -25.87
N ASP A 94 1.20 1.25 -25.93
CA ASP A 94 2.53 1.52 -26.45
C ASP A 94 3.58 0.99 -25.47
N ALA A 95 4.32 -0.04 -25.88
CA ALA A 95 5.35 -0.68 -25.05
C ALA A 95 6.42 0.31 -24.55
N ALA A 96 6.67 1.41 -25.26
CA ALA A 96 7.63 2.43 -24.85
C ALA A 96 7.17 3.27 -23.64
N LYS A 97 5.87 3.24 -23.32
CA LYS A 97 5.30 3.97 -22.17
C LYS A 97 5.13 3.11 -20.93
N VAL A 98 5.26 1.80 -21.06
CA VAL A 98 5.12 0.86 -19.94
C VAL A 98 6.26 1.10 -18.95
N PRO A 99 5.97 1.27 -17.64
CA PRO A 99 7.00 1.48 -16.63
C PRO A 99 8.03 0.36 -16.62
N SER A 100 9.31 0.73 -16.59
CA SER A 100 10.42 -0.23 -16.49
C SER A 100 11.50 0.29 -15.53
N ASN A 101 12.40 -0.60 -15.14
CA ASN A 101 13.51 -0.32 -14.25
C ASN A 101 14.69 -1.22 -14.59
N ASN A 102 15.90 -0.66 -14.58
CA ASN A 102 17.15 -1.38 -14.89
C ASN A 102 17.94 -1.70 -13.62
N GLY A 103 17.25 -2.07 -12.53
CA GLY A 103 17.86 -2.38 -11.24
C GLY A 103 18.68 -1.22 -10.66
N ALA A 104 19.90 -1.49 -10.20
CA ALA A 104 20.78 -0.48 -9.60
C ALA A 104 21.09 0.69 -10.56
N SER A 105 21.09 0.45 -11.87
CA SER A 105 21.27 1.51 -12.88
C SER A 105 20.04 2.39 -13.06
N GLY A 106 18.87 1.95 -12.59
CA GLY A 106 17.63 2.72 -12.51
C GLY A 106 17.35 3.30 -11.12
N ALA A 107 18.30 3.20 -10.18
CA ALA A 107 18.17 3.85 -8.87
C ALA A 107 18.32 5.38 -9.02
N THR A 108 17.18 6.09 -8.98
CA THR A 108 17.13 7.53 -9.24
C THR A 108 17.10 8.39 -7.96
N GLY A 109 17.21 7.78 -6.78
CA GLY A 109 17.04 8.47 -5.51
C GLY A 109 18.22 8.39 -4.56
N GLN A 110 18.26 9.33 -3.62
CA GLN A 110 19.16 9.29 -2.47
C GLN A 110 18.67 8.21 -1.50
N GLU A 111 19.58 7.43 -0.90
CA GLU A 111 19.24 6.52 0.19
C GLU A 111 18.70 7.32 1.38
N ASP A 112 17.75 6.74 2.09
CA ASP A 112 17.22 7.33 3.31
C ASP A 112 18.31 7.38 4.39
N ASP A 113 18.44 8.53 5.08
CA ASP A 113 19.33 8.62 6.24
C ASP A 113 18.70 7.87 7.43
N LEU A 114 19.02 6.57 7.53
CA LEU A 114 18.56 5.69 8.60
C LEU A 114 19.39 5.82 9.90
N SER A 115 20.33 6.77 9.98
CA SER A 115 21.27 6.87 11.11
C SER A 115 20.58 7.14 12.45
N GLU A 116 19.45 7.86 12.47
CA GLU A 116 18.64 8.05 13.68
C GLU A 116 17.89 6.78 14.11
N LEU A 117 17.35 6.02 13.16
CA LEU A 117 16.68 4.74 13.43
C LEU A 117 17.66 3.65 13.89
N GLN A 118 18.90 3.69 13.40
CA GLN A 118 19.99 2.82 13.86
C GLN A 118 20.42 3.15 15.30
N LYS A 119 20.52 4.44 15.66
CA LYS A 119 20.74 4.88 17.05
C LYS A 119 19.62 4.41 17.97
N GLN A 120 18.35 4.50 17.54
CA GLN A 120 17.22 3.97 18.30
C GLN A 120 17.26 2.43 18.42
N ARG A 121 17.75 1.70 17.42
CA ARG A 121 17.99 0.24 17.49
C ARG A 121 19.12 -0.13 18.46
N GLN A 122 20.15 0.70 18.61
CA GLN A 122 21.21 0.52 19.59
C GLN A 122 20.68 0.80 21.00
N GLN A 123 19.98 1.93 21.19
CA GLN A 123 19.34 2.30 22.45
C GLN A 123 18.35 1.23 22.93
N ARG A 124 17.47 0.71 22.07
CA ARG A 124 16.54 -0.36 22.42
C ARG A 124 17.23 -1.69 22.76
N ARG A 125 18.32 -2.05 22.06
CA ARG A 125 19.11 -3.25 22.39
C ARG A 125 19.86 -3.12 23.71
N GLU A 126 20.29 -1.92 24.06
CA GLU A 126 20.90 -1.62 25.36
C GLU A 126 19.85 -1.62 26.49
N GLU A 127 18.65 -1.12 26.22
CA GLU A 127 17.52 -1.11 27.15
C GLU A 127 16.96 -2.52 27.39
N GLU A 128 16.84 -3.34 26.34
CA GLU A 128 16.46 -4.75 26.41
C GLU A 128 17.53 -5.58 27.14
N LYS A 129 18.83 -5.31 26.91
CA LYS A 129 19.93 -5.91 27.70
C LYS A 129 19.89 -5.48 29.17
N ARG A 130 19.53 -4.23 29.47
CA ARG A 130 19.36 -3.73 30.86
C ARG A 130 18.18 -4.39 31.54
N GLN A 131 17.05 -4.53 30.85
CA GLN A 131 15.85 -5.19 31.37
C GLN A 131 16.10 -6.69 31.58
N LEU A 132 16.79 -7.37 30.65
CA LEU A 132 17.20 -8.77 30.79
C LEU A 132 18.23 -8.96 31.91
N GLY A 133 19.15 -8.00 32.07
CA GLY A 133 20.10 -7.97 33.19
C GLY A 133 19.43 -7.73 34.54
N GLN A 134 18.35 -6.96 34.61
CA GLN A 134 17.50 -6.82 35.80
C GLN A 134 16.69 -8.09 36.09
N LEU A 135 16.22 -8.78 35.05
CA LEU A 135 15.45 -10.02 35.16
C LEU A 135 16.33 -11.21 35.58
N LEU A 136 17.60 -11.21 35.20
CA LEU A 136 18.56 -12.31 35.46
C LEU A 136 19.56 -12.00 36.58
N GLY A 137 19.66 -10.74 37.02
CA GLY A 137 20.68 -10.26 37.97
C GLY A 137 20.15 -9.84 39.36
N GLY A 138 18.86 -10.01 39.64
CA GLY A 138 18.25 -9.63 40.94
C GLY A 138 18.06 -10.82 41.87
N GLY A 139 19.13 -11.29 42.53
CA GLY A 139 19.02 -12.27 43.61
C GLY A 139 18.49 -11.63 44.90
N GLY A 140 17.29 -12.04 45.36
CA GLY A 140 16.87 -11.80 46.75
C GLY A 140 15.37 -11.82 47.07
N LYS A 141 14.87 -13.00 47.47
CA LYS A 141 13.72 -13.29 48.38
C LYS A 141 12.26 -13.04 47.93
N ALA A 142 11.64 -14.15 47.51
CA ALA A 142 10.33 -14.71 47.90
C ALA A 142 9.17 -13.79 48.32
N ASN A 143 8.05 -13.82 47.58
CA ASN A 143 6.88 -14.68 47.87
C ASN A 143 5.71 -14.38 46.91
N GLY A 144 5.07 -15.44 46.38
CA GLY A 144 3.65 -15.41 45.98
C GLY A 144 3.34 -15.11 44.51
N GLY A 145 2.96 -16.17 43.77
CA GLY A 145 1.83 -16.14 42.84
C GLY A 145 2.06 -15.61 41.42
N GLY A 146 1.92 -16.51 40.44
CA GLY A 146 1.28 -16.18 39.15
C GLY A 146 2.16 -15.57 38.06
N GLY A 147 2.58 -16.43 37.11
CA GLY A 147 2.65 -16.18 35.67
C GLY A 147 3.26 -14.87 35.17
N LEU A 148 4.54 -14.90 34.76
CA LEU A 148 5.07 -13.93 33.79
C LEU A 148 6.34 -14.43 33.09
N LEU A 149 6.32 -15.66 32.55
CA LEU A 149 7.45 -16.22 31.77
C LEU A 149 6.98 -16.95 30.50
N GLY A 150 5.98 -16.38 29.82
CA GLY A 150 5.48 -16.88 28.53
C GLY A 150 5.14 -15.80 27.50
N GLY A 151 5.59 -14.56 27.70
CA GLY A 151 5.11 -13.40 26.93
C GLY A 151 6.14 -12.64 26.09
N LEU A 152 7.43 -13.01 26.12
CA LEU A 152 8.48 -12.19 25.48
C LEU A 152 9.37 -12.92 24.47
N LEU A 153 9.12 -14.21 24.19
CA LEU A 153 9.78 -14.92 23.10
C LEU A 153 8.76 -15.83 22.40
N GLY A 154 8.30 -15.39 21.23
CA GLY A 154 7.62 -16.25 20.26
C GLY A 154 6.12 -16.45 20.49
N GLY A 155 5.32 -15.69 19.74
CA GLY A 155 4.00 -16.12 19.30
C GLY A 155 2.84 -15.85 20.26
N ALA A 156 2.28 -14.64 20.21
CA ALA A 156 0.86 -14.41 20.50
C ALA A 156 0.44 -13.04 19.95
N GLY A 157 0.28 -13.00 18.63
CA GLY A 157 -0.41 -11.94 17.90
C GLY A 157 -1.14 -12.57 16.73
N GLY A 158 -1.97 -13.57 17.02
CA GLY A 158 -2.95 -14.07 16.06
C GLY A 158 -3.96 -12.97 15.80
N GLY A 159 -3.75 -12.22 14.72
CA GLY A 159 -4.65 -11.19 14.22
C GLY A 159 -4.41 -11.06 12.72
N ALA A 160 -5.48 -11.05 11.94
CA ALA A 160 -5.47 -11.08 10.47
C ALA A 160 -4.39 -10.18 9.85
N GLY A 161 -3.52 -10.74 9.00
CA GLY A 161 -2.47 -9.97 8.30
C GLY A 161 -1.05 -10.55 8.32
N ALA A 162 -0.87 -11.87 8.46
CA ALA A 162 0.47 -12.47 8.41
C ALA A 162 1.10 -12.28 7.01
N GLY A 163 2.00 -11.30 6.88
CA GLY A 163 2.76 -11.08 5.66
C GLY A 163 3.75 -12.21 5.39
N LYS A 164 4.02 -12.46 4.12
CA LYS A 164 4.98 -13.48 3.68
C LYS A 164 6.23 -12.82 3.14
N LYS A 165 7.38 -13.07 3.78
CA LYS A 165 8.67 -12.63 3.23
C LYS A 165 8.91 -13.29 1.88
N ASN A 166 9.28 -12.51 0.89
CA ASN A 166 9.40 -12.93 -0.49
C ASN A 166 10.59 -12.19 -1.15
N ASN A 167 11.62 -12.95 -1.52
CA ASN A 167 12.71 -12.51 -2.37
C ASN A 167 12.48 -13.16 -3.73
N ALA A 168 11.81 -12.44 -4.62
CA ALA A 168 11.48 -12.93 -5.95
C ALA A 168 12.54 -12.48 -6.98
N ALA A 169 12.48 -13.07 -8.17
CA ALA A 169 13.16 -12.52 -9.35
C ALA A 169 12.72 -11.06 -9.60
N PRO A 170 13.47 -10.29 -10.41
CA PRO A 170 13.02 -8.97 -10.85
C PRO A 170 11.60 -9.01 -11.39
N GLU A 171 10.86 -7.94 -11.16
CA GLU A 171 9.47 -7.80 -11.60
C GLU A 171 9.32 -8.07 -13.10
N SER A 172 8.32 -8.84 -13.48
CA SER A 172 8.01 -9.16 -14.88
C SER A 172 6.51 -9.19 -15.16
N MET A 173 5.66 -8.95 -14.16
CA MET A 173 4.23 -9.19 -14.28
C MET A 173 3.58 -8.31 -15.34
N VAL A 174 4.15 -7.13 -15.65
CA VAL A 174 3.57 -6.25 -16.66
C VAL A 174 3.70 -6.89 -18.05
N ALA A 175 4.89 -7.34 -18.43
CA ALA A 175 5.11 -8.10 -19.65
C ALA A 175 4.36 -9.43 -19.65
N ASP A 176 4.41 -10.18 -18.55
CA ASP A 176 3.81 -11.53 -18.46
C ASP A 176 2.29 -11.51 -18.63
N THR A 177 1.63 -10.43 -18.21
CA THR A 177 0.15 -10.29 -18.26
C THR A 177 -0.34 -9.37 -19.37
N ALA A 178 0.55 -8.83 -20.20
CA ALA A 178 0.18 -7.95 -21.30
C ALA A 178 -0.79 -8.66 -22.25
N GLY A 179 -1.88 -7.99 -22.60
CA GLY A 179 -2.93 -8.53 -23.48
C GLY A 179 -3.89 -9.55 -22.86
N GLU A 180 -3.67 -10.04 -21.64
CA GLU A 180 -4.60 -11.00 -21.00
C GLU A 180 -6.03 -10.45 -20.86
N GLY A 181 -6.15 -9.14 -20.60
CA GLY A 181 -7.41 -8.45 -20.42
C GLY A 181 -8.29 -8.43 -21.67
N SER A 182 -7.72 -8.58 -22.86
CA SER A 182 -8.49 -8.64 -24.12
C SER A 182 -9.50 -9.80 -24.14
N SER A 183 -9.19 -10.90 -23.46
CA SER A 183 -10.04 -12.09 -23.38
C SER A 183 -10.71 -12.27 -22.03
N LYS A 184 -10.02 -11.93 -20.93
CA LYS A 184 -10.51 -12.16 -19.57
C LYS A 184 -11.19 -10.95 -18.93
N GLY A 185 -11.05 -9.76 -19.54
CA GLY A 185 -11.43 -8.49 -18.93
C GLY A 185 -10.54 -8.13 -17.74
N LEU A 186 -10.86 -7.02 -17.07
CA LEU A 186 -10.16 -6.57 -15.86
C LEU A 186 -10.55 -7.40 -14.62
N PRO A 187 -9.73 -7.39 -13.55
CA PRO A 187 -10.10 -7.90 -12.24
C PRO A 187 -11.43 -7.32 -11.75
N THR A 188 -12.29 -8.16 -11.16
CA THR A 188 -13.56 -7.71 -10.59
C THR A 188 -13.52 -7.62 -9.06
N ALA A 189 -14.23 -6.66 -8.47
CA ALA A 189 -14.63 -6.75 -7.07
C ALA A 189 -15.52 -7.99 -6.84
N ASP A 190 -15.54 -8.51 -5.61
CA ASP A 190 -16.42 -9.61 -5.22
C ASP A 190 -17.90 -9.16 -5.15
N GLU A 191 -18.79 -10.09 -4.82
CA GLU A 191 -20.21 -9.78 -4.71
C GLU A 191 -20.52 -8.74 -3.63
N ASN A 192 -19.72 -8.68 -2.58
CA ASN A 192 -19.89 -7.70 -1.54
C ASN A 192 -19.23 -6.35 -1.90
N GLY A 193 -18.58 -6.22 -3.06
CA GLY A 193 -17.82 -5.01 -3.43
C GLY A 193 -16.48 -4.91 -2.71
N GLU A 194 -15.88 -6.03 -2.31
CA GLU A 194 -14.51 -6.07 -1.78
C GLU A 194 -13.52 -6.38 -2.90
N VAL A 195 -12.39 -5.67 -2.91
CA VAL A 195 -11.25 -5.93 -3.80
C VAL A 195 -10.08 -6.48 -2.99
N THR A 196 -9.39 -7.48 -3.54
CA THR A 196 -8.22 -8.09 -2.92
C THR A 196 -6.96 -7.69 -3.68
N MET A 197 -5.98 -7.18 -2.96
CA MET A 197 -4.69 -6.73 -3.48
C MET A 197 -3.55 -7.36 -2.69
N VAL A 198 -2.35 -7.32 -3.28
CA VAL A 198 -1.11 -7.60 -2.57
C VAL A 198 -0.34 -6.31 -2.42
N PHE A 199 -0.08 -5.92 -1.17
CA PHE A 199 0.80 -4.82 -0.85
C PHE A 199 2.16 -5.36 -0.44
N ARG A 200 3.21 -4.91 -1.13
CA ARG A 200 4.58 -5.25 -0.79
C ARG A 200 5.21 -4.13 0.01
N GLN A 201 5.68 -4.48 1.20
CA GLN A 201 6.53 -3.64 2.02
C GLN A 201 8.00 -3.93 1.67
N ILE A 202 8.72 -2.91 1.21
CA ILE A 202 10.12 -3.02 0.79
C ILE A 202 11.03 -2.85 2.00
N ASN A 203 10.89 -1.76 2.75
CA ASN A 203 11.72 -1.43 3.92
C ASN A 203 10.87 -1.24 5.20
N GLN A 204 11.52 -1.05 6.35
CA GLN A 204 10.89 -1.16 7.68
C GLN A 204 9.91 -0.04 8.06
N ASP A 205 9.71 0.95 7.19
CA ASP A 205 9.18 2.24 7.61
C ASP A 205 7.80 2.55 7.03
N GLY A 206 7.07 1.60 6.46
CA GLY A 206 5.91 1.96 5.61
C GLY A 206 4.81 0.96 5.41
N ALA A 207 4.62 0.04 6.35
CA ALA A 207 3.72 -1.08 6.16
C ALA A 207 2.25 -0.65 6.10
N GLY A 208 1.80 0.06 7.12
CA GLY A 208 0.41 0.39 7.36
C GLY A 208 0.22 0.91 8.78
N PRO A 209 -1.01 1.12 9.28
CA PRO A 209 -2.24 0.87 8.56
C PRO A 209 -2.36 1.77 7.34
N LEU A 210 -2.83 1.19 6.23
CA LEU A 210 -3.16 1.92 5.02
C LEU A 210 -4.57 2.52 5.16
N SER A 211 -4.75 3.71 4.61
CA SER A 211 -6.04 4.30 4.28
C SER A 211 -6.36 4.01 2.82
N ALA A 212 -7.65 3.89 2.46
CA ALA A 212 -8.07 3.64 1.09
C ALA A 212 -9.09 4.68 0.60
N SER A 213 -9.05 4.93 -0.70
CA SER A 213 -10.02 5.74 -1.41
C SER A 213 -10.28 5.13 -2.80
N ILE A 214 -11.49 5.28 -3.31
CA ILE A 214 -11.88 4.75 -4.62
C ILE A 214 -12.44 5.88 -5.47
N ASP A 215 -11.92 5.99 -6.69
CA ASP A 215 -12.48 6.80 -7.76
C ASP A 215 -13.31 5.90 -8.68
N ALA A 216 -14.56 6.28 -8.87
CA ALA A 216 -15.51 5.52 -9.67
C ALA A 216 -15.78 6.13 -11.05
N THR A 217 -15.21 7.29 -11.39
CA THR A 217 -15.60 8.07 -12.57
C THR A 217 -14.41 8.52 -13.40
N SER A 218 -13.35 9.08 -12.81
CA SER A 218 -12.32 9.81 -13.56
C SER A 218 -11.21 8.93 -14.11
N GLY A 219 -11.13 7.67 -13.66
CA GLY A 219 -10.05 6.76 -14.03
C GLY A 219 -8.73 7.10 -13.34
N GLY A 220 -8.76 7.71 -12.16
CA GLY A 220 -7.60 8.14 -11.39
C GLY A 220 -7.04 9.51 -11.80
N LYS A 221 -7.75 10.25 -12.67
CA LYS A 221 -7.29 11.53 -13.25
C LYS A 221 -7.73 12.76 -12.47
N ASP A 222 -8.73 12.63 -11.61
CA ASP A 222 -9.25 13.70 -10.75
C ASP A 222 -9.16 13.30 -9.27
N ALA A 223 -8.39 14.07 -8.50
CA ALA A 223 -8.23 13.85 -7.07
C ALA A 223 -9.55 14.01 -6.29
N SER A 224 -10.49 14.82 -6.79
CA SER A 224 -11.79 15.07 -6.15
C SER A 224 -12.80 13.95 -6.38
N ALA A 225 -12.56 13.08 -7.36
CA ALA A 225 -13.42 11.92 -7.63
C ALA A 225 -13.21 10.76 -6.63
N PHE A 226 -12.11 10.80 -5.87
CA PHE A 226 -11.81 9.79 -4.85
C PHE A 226 -12.70 9.96 -3.61
N GLN A 227 -13.40 8.89 -3.24
CA GLN A 227 -14.18 8.80 -2.01
C GLN A 227 -13.51 7.81 -1.05
N ASN A 228 -13.57 8.08 0.26
CA ASN A 228 -12.99 7.19 1.27
C ASN A 228 -13.61 5.79 1.20
N ALA A 229 -12.76 4.77 1.31
CA ALA A 229 -13.14 3.37 1.29
C ALA A 229 -12.62 2.67 2.55
N GLU A 230 -13.34 1.65 3.01
CA GLU A 230 -12.96 0.89 4.21
C GLU A 230 -11.88 -0.13 3.87
N VAL A 231 -10.85 -0.24 4.72
CA VAL A 231 -9.83 -1.29 4.61
C VAL A 231 -10.21 -2.44 5.55
N THR A 232 -10.76 -3.52 4.99
CA THR A 232 -11.31 -4.66 5.74
C THR A 232 -10.25 -5.68 6.16
N GLN A 233 -9.12 -5.72 5.45
CA GLN A 233 -7.91 -6.43 5.86
C GLN A 233 -6.72 -5.54 5.57
N ASN A 234 -6.02 -5.09 6.61
CA ASN A 234 -4.97 -4.09 6.48
C ASN A 234 -3.58 -4.71 6.63
N VAL A 235 -2.58 -3.99 6.15
CA VAL A 235 -1.18 -4.27 6.39
C VAL A 235 -0.85 -3.86 7.84
N PRO A 236 -0.30 -4.76 8.67
CA PRO A 236 0.07 -4.42 10.04
C PRO A 236 1.12 -3.32 10.09
N GLY A 237 1.00 -2.40 11.04
CA GLY A 237 2.06 -1.46 11.42
C GLY A 237 1.94 -1.06 12.88
N LEU A 238 3.08 -0.80 13.53
CA LEU A 238 3.15 -0.43 14.94
C LEU A 238 3.25 1.10 15.09
N GLY A 239 2.44 1.66 16.00
CA GLY A 239 2.54 3.05 16.47
C GLY A 239 2.16 4.13 15.44
N VAL A 240 2.46 5.38 15.80
CA VAL A 240 2.27 6.56 14.94
C VAL A 240 3.33 6.52 13.82
N GLY A 241 2.91 6.31 12.58
CA GLY A 241 3.81 6.27 11.41
C GLY A 241 3.99 4.89 10.77
N GLY A 242 3.46 3.82 11.37
CA GLY A 242 3.37 2.52 10.68
C GLY A 242 4.64 1.69 10.62
N LEU A 243 5.46 1.79 11.67
CA LEU A 243 6.73 1.06 11.80
C LEU A 243 6.49 -0.46 11.78
N SER A 244 7.19 -1.16 10.91
CA SER A 244 7.11 -2.61 10.78
C SER A 244 8.50 -3.18 10.57
N LEU A 245 8.91 -4.17 11.36
CA LEU A 245 10.22 -4.80 11.18
C LEU A 245 10.31 -5.66 9.90
N ALA A 246 9.22 -5.78 9.13
CA ALA A 246 9.20 -6.54 7.90
C ALA A 246 9.99 -5.82 6.79
N THR A 247 10.66 -6.61 5.96
CA THR A 247 11.40 -6.14 4.77
C THR A 247 11.17 -7.20 3.71
N ASN A 248 10.97 -6.76 2.47
CA ASN A 248 10.66 -7.67 1.37
C ASN A 248 9.47 -8.59 1.68
N THR A 249 8.37 -8.03 2.19
CA THR A 249 7.22 -8.80 2.67
C THR A 249 5.96 -8.42 1.94
N ASP A 250 5.24 -9.43 1.45
CA ASP A 250 3.97 -9.28 0.78
C ASP A 250 2.83 -9.49 1.78
N PHE A 251 1.88 -8.56 1.80
CA PHE A 251 0.72 -8.58 2.68
C PHE A 251 -0.57 -8.61 1.84
N PRO A 252 -1.54 -9.49 2.18
CA PRO A 252 -2.88 -9.38 1.64
C PRO A 252 -3.53 -8.09 2.15
N LEU A 253 -4.12 -7.34 1.23
CA LEU A 253 -4.82 -6.09 1.49
C LEU A 253 -6.22 -6.18 0.89
N LYS A 254 -7.25 -5.86 1.67
CA LYS A 254 -8.63 -5.85 1.20
C LYS A 254 -9.26 -4.49 1.43
N VAL A 255 -9.96 -4.00 0.40
CA VAL A 255 -10.65 -2.72 0.43
C VAL A 255 -12.09 -2.91 0.01
N LYS A 256 -13.01 -2.32 0.77
CA LYS A 256 -14.44 -2.36 0.55
C LYS A 256 -14.92 -1.10 -0.15
N MET A 257 -15.63 -1.28 -1.25
CA MET A 257 -16.29 -0.19 -1.97
C MET A 257 -17.33 0.53 -1.09
N PRO A 258 -17.41 1.86 -1.16
CA PRO A 258 -18.50 2.63 -0.53
C PRO A 258 -19.88 2.12 -0.95
N GLN A 259 -20.82 2.10 -0.01
CA GLN A 259 -22.18 1.65 -0.28
C GLN A 259 -22.84 2.51 -1.36
N GLY A 260 -23.46 1.85 -2.32
CA GLY A 260 -24.09 2.53 -3.44
C GLY A 260 -23.12 3.01 -4.52
N MET A 261 -21.80 2.86 -4.40
CA MET A 261 -20.87 3.24 -5.47
C MET A 261 -21.01 2.33 -6.70
N THR A 262 -20.99 2.93 -7.89
CA THR A 262 -20.98 2.22 -9.18
C THR A 262 -19.76 2.64 -10.00
N CYS A 263 -19.05 1.69 -10.59
CA CYS A 263 -17.94 1.99 -11.50
C CYS A 263 -18.47 2.50 -12.84
N GLU A 264 -18.09 3.72 -13.19
CA GLU A 264 -18.50 4.42 -14.42
C GLU A 264 -17.28 4.90 -15.22
N GLY A 265 -16.07 4.75 -14.68
CA GLY A 265 -14.84 5.17 -15.33
C GLY A 265 -14.52 4.35 -16.58
N LYS A 266 -13.77 4.99 -17.49
CA LYS A 266 -13.16 4.38 -18.66
C LYS A 266 -11.65 4.49 -18.54
N VAL A 267 -10.94 3.38 -18.59
CA VAL A 267 -9.48 3.33 -18.40
C VAL A 267 -8.87 2.28 -19.32
N GLY A 268 -7.87 2.66 -20.10
CA GLY A 268 -7.12 1.77 -20.98
C GLY A 268 -7.97 0.95 -21.94
N GLY A 269 -9.04 1.54 -22.48
CA GLY A 269 -9.99 0.89 -23.39
C GLY A 269 -11.06 0.03 -22.69
N ALA A 270 -11.02 -0.12 -21.37
CA ALA A 270 -12.04 -0.82 -20.59
C ALA A 270 -13.07 0.16 -20.00
N ASP A 271 -14.32 -0.29 -19.95
CA ASP A 271 -15.45 0.40 -19.32
C ASP A 271 -15.75 -0.17 -17.93
N ASN A 272 -16.61 0.53 -17.16
CA ASN A 272 -17.05 0.07 -15.84
C ASN A 272 -15.86 -0.08 -14.86
N VAL A 273 -14.90 0.84 -14.97
CA VAL A 273 -13.66 0.82 -14.19
C VAL A 273 -13.77 1.72 -12.96
N CYS A 274 -13.33 1.21 -11.83
CA CYS A 274 -12.98 1.98 -10.65
C CYS A 274 -11.47 1.89 -10.42
N ILE A 275 -10.90 2.93 -9.83
CA ILE A 275 -9.51 2.93 -9.36
C ILE A 275 -9.51 2.95 -7.83
N VAL A 276 -8.92 1.93 -7.22
CA VAL A 276 -8.61 1.95 -5.78
C VAL A 276 -7.21 2.54 -5.59
N ARG A 277 -7.08 3.42 -4.61
CA ARG A 277 -5.81 4.01 -4.16
C ARG A 277 -5.69 3.81 -2.66
N VAL A 278 -4.54 3.31 -2.23
CA VAL A 278 -4.19 3.13 -0.82
C VAL A 278 -2.93 3.89 -0.48
N GLN A 279 -2.81 4.37 0.76
CA GLN A 279 -1.62 5.07 1.24
C GLN A 279 -1.48 4.99 2.77
N ASN A 280 -0.25 5.00 3.26
CA ASN A 280 0.08 5.15 4.68
C ASN A 280 0.11 6.64 5.10
N SER A 281 0.45 6.90 6.37
CA SER A 281 0.54 8.24 6.96
C SER A 281 1.98 8.77 7.07
N ALA A 282 2.93 8.22 6.32
CA ALA A 282 4.34 8.56 6.45
C ALA A 282 4.63 10.02 6.05
N ALA A 283 5.48 10.68 6.84
CA ALA A 283 5.78 12.11 6.70
C ALA A 283 6.69 12.43 5.50
N ALA A 284 7.64 11.54 5.15
CA ALA A 284 8.51 11.75 3.98
C ALA A 284 7.72 11.66 2.65
N GLY A 285 6.53 11.10 2.71
CA GLY A 285 5.49 11.10 1.70
C GLY A 285 4.51 9.99 2.02
N PRO A 286 3.18 10.16 1.90
CA PRO A 286 2.30 9.01 1.94
C PRO A 286 2.69 8.06 0.82
N PHE A 287 3.12 6.85 1.18
CA PHE A 287 3.44 5.81 0.22
C PHE A 287 2.33 4.78 0.18
N GLY A 288 2.19 4.11 -0.95
CA GLY A 288 1.03 3.30 -1.18
C GLY A 288 1.00 2.71 -2.58
N GLY A 289 -0.17 2.64 -3.18
CA GLY A 289 -0.31 2.17 -4.54
C GLY A 289 -1.74 2.27 -5.03
N SER A 290 -1.95 1.90 -6.28
CA SER A 290 -3.27 1.90 -6.89
C SER A 290 -3.46 0.71 -7.82
N ALA A 291 -4.72 0.34 -8.03
CA ALA A 291 -5.12 -0.74 -8.91
C ALA A 291 -6.44 -0.41 -9.62
N ALA A 292 -6.59 -0.92 -10.85
CA ALA A 292 -7.82 -0.84 -11.61
C ALA A 292 -8.65 -2.12 -11.41
N PHE A 293 -9.97 -1.96 -11.30
CA PHE A 293 -10.89 -3.08 -11.21
C PHE A 293 -12.26 -2.70 -11.77
N THR A 294 -13.11 -3.71 -12.00
CA THR A 294 -14.48 -3.53 -12.47
C THR A 294 -15.48 -4.09 -11.47
N GLN A 295 -16.75 -3.70 -11.63
CA GLN A 295 -17.85 -4.33 -10.91
C GLN A 295 -18.53 -5.40 -11.75
N THR A 296 -18.93 -6.50 -11.10
CA THR A 296 -19.87 -7.43 -11.72
C THR A 296 -21.24 -6.77 -11.90
N LYS A 297 -22.03 -7.27 -12.86
CA LYS A 297 -23.41 -6.78 -13.08
C LYS A 297 -24.25 -6.86 -11.79
N ALA A 298 -24.08 -7.94 -11.01
CA ALA A 298 -24.78 -8.13 -9.74
C ALA A 298 -24.36 -7.11 -8.67
N ALA A 299 -23.05 -6.84 -8.54
CA ALA A 299 -22.56 -5.83 -7.59
C ALA A 299 -23.07 -4.43 -7.93
N ARG A 300 -23.07 -4.08 -9.21
CA ARG A 300 -23.59 -2.79 -9.70
C ARG A 300 -25.10 -2.66 -9.45
N ALA A 301 -25.88 -3.72 -9.69
CA ALA A 301 -27.32 -3.73 -9.41
C ALA A 301 -27.62 -3.52 -7.91
N ARG A 302 -26.86 -4.15 -7.01
CA ARG A 302 -26.98 -3.93 -5.55
C ARG A 302 -26.68 -2.48 -5.15
N ALA A 303 -25.64 -1.88 -5.72
CA ALA A 303 -25.31 -0.48 -5.47
C ALA A 303 -26.44 0.47 -5.93
N ILE A 304 -27.04 0.22 -7.09
CA ILE A 304 -28.19 0.99 -7.58
C ILE A 304 -29.40 0.79 -6.67
N ALA A 305 -29.72 -0.45 -6.28
CA ALA A 305 -30.82 -0.75 -5.37
C ALA A 305 -30.65 -0.05 -4.01
N TYR A 306 -29.42 0.00 -3.48
CA TYR A 306 -29.10 0.77 -2.27
C TYR A 306 -29.41 2.26 -2.45
N ARG A 307 -28.97 2.88 -3.55
CA ARG A 307 -29.24 4.30 -3.84
C ARG A 307 -30.76 4.56 -3.94
N LEU A 308 -31.51 3.69 -4.60
CA LEU A 308 -32.97 3.81 -4.72
C LEU A 308 -33.64 3.70 -3.35
N LYS A 309 -33.25 2.72 -2.53
CA LYS A 309 -33.76 2.56 -1.16
C LYS A 309 -33.51 3.82 -0.33
N LYS A 310 -32.29 4.35 -0.35
CA LYS A 310 -31.95 5.58 0.39
C LYS A 310 -32.73 6.81 -0.07
N ARG A 311 -32.97 6.95 -1.37
CA ARG A 311 -33.84 8.02 -1.90
C ARG A 311 -35.28 7.88 -1.41
N MET A 312 -35.82 6.66 -1.41
CA MET A 312 -37.18 6.40 -0.90
C MET A 312 -37.29 6.64 0.61
N GLU A 313 -36.25 6.34 1.39
CA GLU A 313 -36.22 6.66 2.83
C GLU A 313 -36.26 8.18 3.04
N ILE A 314 -35.44 8.96 2.33
CA ILE A 314 -35.41 10.43 2.45
C ILE A 314 -36.74 11.06 2.01
N SER A 315 -37.40 10.52 0.98
CA SER A 315 -38.68 11.07 0.49
C SER A 315 -39.89 10.80 1.40
N ARG A 316 -39.71 10.00 2.46
CA ARG A 316 -40.77 9.64 3.41
C ARG A 316 -40.73 10.48 4.69
N ASP A 317 -39.68 11.26 4.88
CA ASP A 317 -39.49 12.22 5.96
C ASP A 317 -39.86 13.64 5.47
#